data_AF-A0A7C3GFW2-F1
#
_entry.id   AF-A0A7C3GFW2-F1
#
_cell.length_a   1.000
_cell.length_b   1.000
_cell.length_c   1.000
_cell.angle_alpha   90.00
_cell.angle_beta   90.00
_cell.angle_gamma   90.00
#
_symmetry.space_group_name_H-M   'P 1'
#
loop_
_entity.id
_entity.type
_entity.pdbx_description
1 polymer ?
#
loop_
_entity_poly.entity_id
_entity_poly.type
_entity_poly.pdbx_seq_one_letter_code
_entity_poly.pdbx_strand_id
1 'polypeptide(L)'
;MSKLTLLTDQVGPWKMNSYVLIDPDTNQSILFDPGGSPDKLSAMLGDSTPSAIVLTHTHIDHIMALDEMRKKLGVPLRLHPGPHDTTEDTHVVGDSALNDGDTLQLGSHTLRAVYAPGH
;
A
#
# COMPACT_ATOMS: atom_id res chain seq x y z
N MET A 1 -16.84 2.49 -16.22
CA MET A 1 -15.93 2.52 -15.07
C MET A 1 -16.44 3.58 -14.13
N SER A 2 -16.89 3.16 -12.96
CA SER A 2 -17.26 4.03 -11.85
C SER A 2 -16.01 4.73 -11.29
N LYS A 3 -16.18 5.82 -10.55
CA LYS A 3 -15.04 6.47 -9.88
C LYS A 3 -14.51 5.58 -8.76
N LEU A 4 -13.18 5.51 -8.62
CA LEU A 4 -12.53 4.86 -7.49
C LEU A 4 -12.93 5.51 -6.15
N THR A 5 -13.05 4.69 -5.12
CA THR A 5 -13.27 5.13 -3.74
C THR A 5 -11.94 5.14 -3.01
N LEU A 6 -11.59 6.28 -2.39
CA LEU A 6 -10.42 6.41 -1.52
C LEU A 6 -10.85 6.49 -0.07
N LEU A 7 -10.40 5.55 0.74
CA LEU A 7 -10.54 5.57 2.20
C LEU A 7 -9.20 5.97 2.82
N THR A 8 -9.26 6.73 3.91
CA THR A 8 -8.08 7.21 4.66
C THR A 8 -8.34 7.13 6.14
N ASP A 9 -7.36 6.64 6.90
CA ASP A 9 -7.36 6.74 8.37
C ASP A 9 -5.92 6.96 8.87
N GLN A 10 -5.82 7.60 10.04
CA GLN A 10 -4.58 7.78 10.76
C GLN A 10 -4.24 6.54 11.56
N VAL A 11 -3.02 6.04 11.38
CA VAL A 11 -2.52 4.82 12.01
C VAL A 11 -1.17 5.01 12.69
N GLY A 12 -0.84 4.09 13.59
CA GLY A 12 0.42 4.10 14.31
C GLY A 12 0.56 5.28 15.30
N PRO A 13 1.72 5.40 15.97
CA PRO A 13 1.94 6.41 16.99
C PRO A 13 2.17 7.82 16.39
N TRP A 14 2.60 7.92 15.13
CA TRP A 14 2.79 9.20 14.42
C TRP A 14 1.53 9.72 13.72
N LYS A 15 0.42 8.97 13.77
CA LYS A 15 -0.83 9.31 13.08
C LYS A 15 -0.63 9.59 11.60
N MET A 16 0.28 8.86 10.94
CA MET A 16 0.42 8.94 9.50
C MET A 16 -0.82 8.37 8.82
N ASN A 17 -1.06 8.77 7.58
CA ASN A 17 -2.22 8.31 6.83
C ASN A 17 -1.90 7.02 6.08
N SER A 18 -2.73 6.00 6.27
CA SER A 18 -2.82 4.86 5.36
C SER A 18 -4.01 5.03 4.43
N TYR A 19 -3.97 4.37 3.27
CA TYR A 19 -5.01 4.49 2.27
C TYR A 19 -5.49 3.13 1.77
N VAL A 20 -6.79 3.02 1.50
CA VAL A 20 -7.36 1.92 0.73
C VAL A 20 -8.06 2.49 -0.48
N LEU A 21 -7.63 2.07 -1.67
CA LEU A 21 -8.25 2.45 -2.94
C LEU A 21 -9.09 1.27 -3.43
N ILE A 22 -10.37 1.51 -3.74
CA ILE A 22 -11.34 0.48 -4.10
C ILE A 22 -11.94 0.80 -5.46
N ASP A 23 -11.98 -0.19 -6.35
CA ASP A 23 -12.84 -0.16 -7.53
C ASP A 23 -14.24 -0.67 -7.15
N PRO A 24 -15.28 0.18 -7.13
CA PRO A 24 -16.63 -0.24 -6.76
C PRO A 24 -17.27 -1.19 -7.78
N ASP A 25 -16.78 -1.24 -9.03
CA ASP A 25 -17.33 -2.12 -10.06
C ASP A 25 -16.89 -3.58 -9.86
N THR A 26 -15.68 -3.81 -9.31
CA THR A 26 -15.11 -5.16 -9.10
C THR A 26 -14.94 -5.53 -7.63
N ASN A 27 -15.12 -4.56 -6.73
CA ASN A 27 -14.81 -4.65 -5.30
C ASN A 27 -13.34 -4.99 -5.00
N GLN A 28 -12.44 -4.88 -5.98
CA GLN A 28 -11.01 -5.05 -5.74
C GLN A 28 -10.43 -3.83 -5.04
N SER A 29 -9.40 -4.04 -4.22
CA SER A 29 -8.72 -2.97 -3.49
C SER A 29 -7.20 -3.09 -3.51
N ILE A 30 -6.54 -1.97 -3.20
CA ILE A 30 -5.11 -1.90 -2.89
C ILE A 30 -4.96 -1.17 -1.55
N LEU A 31 -4.17 -1.76 -0.66
CA LEU A 31 -3.74 -1.12 0.59
C LEU A 31 -2.41 -0.40 0.35
N PHE A 32 -2.36 0.89 0.68
CA PHE A 32 -1.15 1.70 0.61
C PHE A 32 -0.63 2.00 2.02
N ASP A 33 0.69 1.83 2.18
CA ASP A 33 1.45 2.23 3.36
C ASP A 33 0.84 1.73 4.69
N PRO A 34 0.93 0.43 5.01
CA PRO A 34 0.42 -0.16 6.25
C PRO A 34 1.28 0.25 7.44
N GLY A 35 1.14 1.51 7.86
CA GLY A 35 2.00 2.13 8.85
C GLY A 35 1.85 1.58 10.26
N GLY A 36 0.63 1.27 10.70
CA GLY A 36 0.36 0.75 12.04
C GLY A 36 -1.11 0.36 12.19
N SER A 37 -1.53 0.02 13.41
CA SER A 37 -2.95 -0.22 13.74
C SER A 37 -3.66 -1.19 12.77
N PRO A 38 -3.21 -2.45 12.65
CA PRO A 38 -3.70 -3.41 11.65
C PRO A 38 -5.22 -3.65 11.69
N ASP A 39 -5.84 -3.54 12.86
CA ASP A 39 -7.30 -3.61 13.00
C ASP A 39 -8.01 -2.48 12.25
N LYS A 40 -7.48 -1.25 12.29
CA LYS A 40 -8.01 -0.12 11.52
C LYS A 40 -7.86 -0.35 10.03
N LEU A 41 -6.68 -0.81 9.59
CA LEU A 41 -6.42 -1.13 8.19
C LEU A 41 -7.39 -2.20 7.67
N SER A 42 -7.65 -3.20 8.51
CA SER A 42 -8.63 -4.25 8.22
C SER A 42 -10.06 -3.72 8.12
N ALA A 43 -10.44 -2.80 9.01
CA ALA A 43 -11.74 -2.14 8.96
C ALA A 43 -11.90 -1.26 7.71
N MET A 44 -10.83 -0.56 7.28
CA MET A 44 -10.82 0.19 6.03
C MET A 44 -10.99 -0.71 4.81
N LEU A 45 -10.35 -1.89 4.80
CA LEU A 45 -10.51 -2.87 3.72
C LEU A 45 -11.93 -3.44 3.69
N GLY A 46 -12.58 -3.61 4.85
CA GLY A 46 -13.93 -4.14 4.95
C GLY A 46 -14.08 -5.46 4.18
N ASP A 47 -15.13 -5.54 3.36
CA ASP A 47 -15.41 -6.70 2.50
C ASP A 47 -14.79 -6.58 1.09
N SER A 48 -13.91 -5.60 0.85
CA SER A 48 -13.20 -5.51 -0.43
C SER A 48 -12.25 -6.70 -0.62
N THR A 49 -11.84 -6.96 -1.86
CA THR A 49 -10.89 -8.02 -2.20
C THR A 49 -9.52 -7.41 -2.51
N PRO A 50 -8.57 -7.43 -1.56
CA PRO A 50 -7.26 -6.83 -1.78
C PRO A 50 -6.50 -7.57 -2.87
N SER A 51 -5.80 -6.83 -3.71
CA SER A 51 -5.02 -7.36 -4.84
C SER A 51 -3.52 -7.12 -4.70
N ALA A 52 -3.12 -6.12 -3.90
CA ALA A 52 -1.75 -5.80 -3.57
C ALA A 52 -1.66 -4.97 -2.29
N ILE A 53 -0.49 -5.00 -1.66
CA ILE A 53 -0.02 -3.95 -0.76
C ILE A 53 1.01 -3.13 -1.55
N VAL A 54 0.89 -1.81 -1.52
CA VAL A 54 1.83 -0.91 -2.17
C VAL A 54 2.49 -0.02 -1.13
N LEU A 55 3.81 0.11 -1.22
CA LEU A 55 4.54 1.11 -0.44
C LEU A 55 4.95 2.27 -1.33
N THR A 56 4.70 3.48 -0.86
CA THR A 56 5.21 4.70 -1.48
C THR A 56 6.72 4.81 -1.26
N HIS A 57 7.17 4.47 -0.04
CA HIS A 57 8.56 4.38 0.40
C HIS A 57 8.62 3.54 1.70
N THR A 58 9.80 3.40 2.32
CA THR A 58 10.05 2.41 3.40
C THR A 58 10.42 3.01 4.75
N HIS A 59 9.97 4.24 5.05
CA HIS A 59 10.07 4.78 6.41
C HIS A 59 9.30 3.91 7.40
N ILE A 60 9.80 3.84 8.63
CA ILE A 60 9.28 2.94 9.66
C ILE A 60 7.79 3.15 9.94
N ASP A 61 7.36 4.41 9.96
CA ASP A 61 5.97 4.79 10.20
C ASP A 61 5.04 4.34 9.09
N HIS A 62 5.56 4.03 7.89
CA HIS A 62 4.81 3.47 6.75
C HIS A 62 4.72 1.93 6.73
N ILE A 63 5.48 1.23 7.59
CA ILE A 63 5.62 -0.23 7.52
C ILE A 63 5.38 -0.98 8.82
N MET A 64 5.05 -0.35 9.96
CA MET A 64 4.97 -1.08 11.24
C MET A 64 3.89 -2.17 11.26
N ALA A 65 2.83 -2.06 10.45
CA ALA A 65 1.80 -3.10 10.31
C ALA A 65 2.02 -4.00 9.07
N LEU A 66 3.09 -3.79 8.29
CA LEU A 66 3.32 -4.46 7.02
C LEU A 66 3.33 -5.99 7.16
N ASP A 67 4.11 -6.53 8.10
CA ASP A 67 4.26 -7.98 8.26
C ASP A 67 2.94 -8.66 8.63
N GLU A 68 2.14 -8.02 9.49
CA GLU A 68 0.83 -8.53 9.88
C GLU A 68 -0.14 -8.47 8.69
N MET A 69 -0.19 -7.36 7.97
CA MET A 69 -1.06 -7.22 6.80
C MET A 69 -0.65 -8.15 5.66
N ARG A 70 0.66 -8.40 5.43
CA ARG A 70 1.12 -9.40 4.45
C ARG A 70 0.63 -10.79 4.80
N LYS A 71 0.78 -11.21 6.08
CA LYS A 71 0.29 -12.51 6.56
C LYS A 71 -1.22 -12.63 6.43
N LYS A 72 -1.96 -11.55 6.73
CA LYS A 72 -3.42 -11.54 6.70
C LYS A 72 -3.99 -11.55 5.29
N LEU A 73 -3.42 -10.75 4.40
CA LEU A 73 -3.97 -10.55 3.05
C LEU A 73 -3.45 -11.56 2.03
N GLY A 74 -2.21 -12.05 2.20
CA GLY A 74 -1.62 -13.01 1.25
C GLY A 74 -1.45 -12.46 -0.16
N VAL A 75 -1.36 -11.13 -0.31
CA VAL A 75 -1.22 -10.44 -1.60
C VAL A 75 0.22 -9.96 -1.82
N PRO A 76 0.64 -9.74 -3.08
CA PRO A 76 1.97 -9.22 -3.38
C PRO A 76 2.23 -7.85 -2.74
N LEU A 77 3.41 -7.71 -2.13
CA LEU A 77 3.98 -6.42 -1.76
C LEU A 77 4.70 -5.81 -2.97
N ARG A 78 4.32 -4.60 -3.34
CA ARG A 78 4.87 -3.87 -4.47
C ARG A 78 5.44 -2.52 -4.06
N LEU A 79 6.66 -2.23 -4.48
CA LEU A 79 7.36 -0.99 -4.17
C LEU A 79 8.47 -0.72 -5.20
N HIS A 80 8.94 0.53 -5.24
CA HIS A 80 10.06 0.90 -6.09
C HIS A 80 11.38 0.30 -5.57
N PRO A 81 12.28 -0.23 -6.43
CA PRO A 81 13.54 -0.87 -6.01
C PRO A 81 14.68 0.11 -5.69
N GLY A 82 14.43 1.41 -5.86
CA GLY A 82 15.37 2.49 -5.55
C GLY A 82 15.75 2.54 -4.07
N PRO A 83 16.56 3.52 -3.64
CA PRO A 83 17.09 3.53 -2.28
C PRO A 83 15.94 3.49 -1.27
N HIS A 84 15.85 2.39 -0.54
CA HIS A 84 15.05 2.28 0.66
C HIS A 84 15.68 3.15 1.74
N ASP A 85 14.89 3.65 2.68
CA ASP A 85 15.46 4.33 3.83
C ASP A 85 16.49 3.42 4.50
N THR A 86 17.75 3.84 4.45
CA THR A 86 18.89 3.12 5.04
C THR A 86 19.24 3.65 6.42
N THR A 87 18.57 4.71 6.89
CA THR A 87 18.87 5.37 8.16
C THR A 87 18.30 4.61 9.34
N GLU A 88 17.21 3.89 9.11
CA GLU A 88 16.67 2.88 10.00
C GLU A 88 16.88 1.51 9.32
N ASP A 89 17.16 0.44 10.08
CA ASP A 89 17.48 -0.90 9.56
C ASP A 89 16.24 -1.60 8.95
N THR A 90 15.52 -0.92 8.05
CA THR A 90 14.24 -1.30 7.46
C THR A 90 14.48 -1.98 6.11
N HIS A 91 15.02 -3.19 6.13
CA HIS A 91 15.18 -3.98 4.91
C HIS A 91 13.84 -4.59 4.46
N VAL A 92 13.05 -3.84 3.70
CA VAL A 92 11.80 -4.33 3.10
C VAL A 92 12.07 -4.87 1.70
N VAL A 93 11.86 -6.17 1.53
CA VAL A 93 11.93 -6.83 0.21
C VAL A 93 10.52 -6.99 -0.36
N GLY A 94 10.27 -6.33 -1.48
CA GLY A 94 9.04 -6.51 -2.26
C GLY A 94 8.99 -7.83 -3.01
N ASP A 95 7.77 -8.33 -3.21
CA ASP A 95 7.52 -9.49 -4.07
C ASP A 95 7.63 -9.12 -5.56
N SER A 96 7.49 -7.84 -5.88
CA SER A 96 7.65 -7.32 -7.24
C SER A 96 7.97 -5.82 -7.26
N ALA A 97 8.90 -5.44 -8.12
CA ALA A 97 9.27 -4.05 -8.34
C ALA A 97 8.14 -3.23 -9.00
N LEU A 98 8.10 -1.94 -8.69
CA LEU A 98 7.34 -0.89 -9.38
C LEU A 98 8.29 0.23 -9.79
N ASN A 99 8.74 0.22 -11.03
CA ASN A 99 9.59 1.27 -11.59
C ASN A 99 8.76 2.47 -12.07
N ASP A 100 9.44 3.55 -12.42
CA ASP A 100 8.79 4.68 -13.08
C ASP A 100 8.04 4.23 -14.35
N GLY A 101 6.78 4.67 -14.49
CA GLY A 101 5.94 4.34 -15.63
C GLY A 101 5.30 2.95 -15.58
N ASP A 102 5.72 2.06 -14.68
CA ASP A 102 5.05 0.76 -14.50
C ASP A 102 3.60 0.96 -14.08
N THR A 103 2.74 0.01 -14.45
CA THR A 103 1.30 0.07 -14.19
C THR A 103 0.83 -1.02 -13.24
N LEU A 104 -0.14 -0.70 -12.40
CA LEU A 104 -0.88 -1.66 -11.57
C LEU A 104 -2.34 -1.68 -12.01
N GLN A 105 -2.90 -2.89 -12.12
CA GLN A 105 -4.32 -3.05 -12.36
C GLN A 105 -5.10 -3.06 -11.04
N LEU A 106 -6.15 -2.26 -10.95
CA LEU A 106 -7.13 -2.25 -9.87
C LEU A 106 -8.52 -2.39 -10.48
N GLY A 107 -9.03 -3.61 -10.54
CA GLY A 107 -10.30 -3.89 -11.20
C GLY A 107 -10.29 -3.46 -12.66
N SER A 108 -11.19 -2.55 -13.00
CA SER A 108 -11.33 -1.92 -14.31
C SER A 108 -10.38 -0.73 -14.55
N HIS A 109 -9.61 -0.32 -13.53
CA HIS A 109 -8.72 0.84 -13.57
C HIS A 109 -7.25 0.47 -13.65
N THR A 110 -6.46 1.35 -14.24
CA THR A 110 -5.00 1.23 -14.30
C THR A 110 -4.35 2.41 -13.58
N LEU A 111 -3.52 2.11 -12.60
CA LEU A 111 -2.68 3.08 -11.88
C LEU A 111 -1.30 3.10 -12.53
N ARG A 112 -0.67 4.27 -12.63
CA ARG A 112 0.70 4.43 -13.13
C ARG A 112 1.60 4.86 -11.98
N ALA A 113 2.69 4.13 -11.76
CA ALA A 113 3.75 4.50 -10.86
C ALA A 113 4.51 5.71 -11.43
N VAL A 114 4.79 6.69 -10.57
CA VAL A 114 5.62 7.85 -10.89
C VAL A 114 6.75 7.87 -9.89
N TYR A 115 7.98 7.77 -10.37
CA TYR A 115 9.15 7.85 -9.50
C TYR A 115 9.38 9.30 -9.09
N ALA A 116 9.23 9.56 -7.79
CA ALA A 116 9.34 10.88 -7.18
C ALA A 116 10.42 10.86 -6.08
N PRO A 117 11.72 10.81 -6.43
CA PRO A 117 12.80 10.75 -5.45
C PRO A 117 12.93 12.04 -4.64
N GLY A 118 13.42 11.90 -3.40
CA GLY A 118 13.73 13.04 -2.53
C GLY A 118 13.71 12.63 -1.07
N HIS A 119 12.52 12.71 -0.46
CA HIS A 119 12.23 12.22 0.88
C HIS A 119 12.45 10.71 0.97
#